data_AF-A0A915VKA0-F1
#
_entry.id   AF-A0A915VKA0-F1
#
_cell.length_a   1.000
_cell.length_b   1.000
_cell.length_c   1.000
_cell.angle_alpha   90.00
_cell.angle_beta   90.00
_cell.angle_gamma   90.00
#
_symmetry.space_group_name_H-M   'P 1'
#
loop_
_entity.id
_entity.type
_entity.pdbx_description
1 polymer ?
#
loop_
_entity_poly.entity_id
_entity_poly.type
_entity_poly.pdbx_seq_one_letter_code
_entity_poly.pdbx_strand_id
1 'polypeptide(L)'
;MSYKNNRQLSFISSYDEGMSELEKTHLDKLISELYNLEEYLEYLYSDILNVNDLGFSFKSSIHPNVYDYSNEMAEICVRIKYKCSQLEHHEAMGWITHALLCFDNLIFFYINDCLEETVNKIPKQSLERDNYTHLNEKGDPYNIIGTYFESIYQYRSKLVHPYFIDDNGRKSHKPISKSTKRHYIKLTVELFLKEALGVLLTKYKEHFQITTPTT
;
A
#
# COMPACT_ATOMS: atom_id res chain seq x y z
N MET A 1 -15.48 23.50 16.64
CA MET A 1 -14.06 23.84 16.33
C MET A 1 -13.04 23.12 17.23
N SER A 2 -13.25 21.84 17.63
CA SER A 2 -12.35 21.18 18.61
C SER A 2 -11.93 19.73 18.29
N TYR A 3 -12.21 19.23 17.08
CA TYR A 3 -11.84 17.85 16.71
C TYR A 3 -10.48 17.70 16.02
N LYS A 4 -9.91 18.78 15.46
CA LYS A 4 -8.61 18.76 14.75
C LYS A 4 -7.40 18.70 15.71
N ASN A 5 -7.45 19.37 16.86
CA ASN A 5 -6.34 19.40 17.83
C ASN A 5 -6.05 18.04 18.49
N ASN A 6 -7.09 17.25 18.79
CA ASN A 6 -6.89 15.93 19.40
C ASN A 6 -6.30 14.90 18.42
N ARG A 7 -6.49 15.07 17.10
CA ARG A 7 -5.89 14.20 16.07
C ARG A 7 -4.40 14.45 15.84
N GLN A 8 -3.91 15.67 16.09
CA GLN A 8 -2.47 15.99 16.05
C GLN A 8 -1.72 15.39 17.25
N LEU A 9 -2.30 15.46 18.45
CA LEU A 9 -1.65 15.03 19.68
C LEU A 9 -1.48 13.49 19.79
N SER A 10 -2.42 12.70 19.26
CA SER A 10 -2.30 11.24 19.24
C SER A 10 -1.28 10.73 18.20
N PHE A 11 -0.95 11.56 17.21
CA PHE A 11 -0.02 11.22 16.14
C PHE A 11 1.43 11.38 16.59
N ILE A 12 1.75 12.38 17.41
CA ILE A 12 3.12 12.66 17.86
C ILE A 12 3.64 11.59 18.86
N SER A 13 2.74 10.90 19.59
CA SER A 13 3.14 10.07 20.74
C SER A 13 3.71 8.68 20.43
N SER A 14 3.81 8.25 19.16
CA SER A 14 4.35 6.93 18.79
C SER A 14 5.82 6.94 18.34
N TYR A 15 6.48 8.11 18.34
CA TYR A 15 7.77 8.33 17.66
C TYR A 15 9.00 8.47 18.59
N ASP A 16 8.87 8.14 19.88
CA ASP A 16 9.81 8.68 20.87
C ASP A 16 11.13 7.90 21.09
N GLU A 17 11.25 6.66 20.59
CA GLU A 17 12.46 5.86 20.82
C GLU A 17 13.43 5.90 19.63
N GLY A 18 14.44 6.79 19.70
CA GLY A 18 15.69 6.67 18.92
C GLY A 18 15.98 7.72 17.84
N MET A 19 15.09 8.68 17.59
CA MET A 19 15.34 9.81 16.68
C MET A 19 16.02 10.99 17.38
N SER A 20 16.96 11.64 16.70
CA SER A 20 17.53 12.91 17.16
C SER A 20 16.51 14.05 17.07
N GLU A 21 16.71 15.09 17.90
CA GLU A 21 15.82 16.26 17.97
C GLU A 21 15.65 16.98 16.61
N LEU A 22 16.71 16.95 15.79
CA LEU A 22 16.71 17.52 14.44
C LEU A 22 15.82 16.70 13.49
N GLU A 23 15.88 15.37 13.57
CA GLU A 23 15.05 14.48 12.78
C GLU A 23 13.58 14.60 13.19
N LYS A 24 13.29 14.75 14.49
CA LYS A 24 11.93 15.02 14.99
C LYS A 24 11.37 16.32 14.42
N THR A 25 12.14 17.41 14.46
CA THR A 25 11.73 18.71 13.93
C THR A 25 11.47 18.67 12.42
N HIS A 26 12.31 17.96 11.66
CA HIS A 26 12.13 17.81 10.22
C HIS A 26 10.90 16.97 9.88
N LEU A 27 10.70 15.88 10.64
CA LEU A 27 9.55 15.00 10.52
C LEU A 27 8.25 15.75 10.80
N ASP A 28 8.19 16.54 11.87
CA ASP A 28 7.04 17.36 12.25
C ASP A 28 6.68 18.39 11.18
N LYS A 29 7.70 19.06 10.62
CA LYS A 29 7.51 20.02 9.53
C LYS A 29 6.91 19.33 8.30
N LEU A 30 7.46 18.19 7.91
CA LEU A 30 7.00 17.52 6.70
C LEU A 30 5.63 16.86 6.88
N ILE A 31 5.35 16.35 8.06
CA ILE A 31 4.01 15.89 8.43
C ILE A 31 3.03 17.06 8.37
N SER A 32 3.40 18.23 8.88
CA SER A 32 2.57 19.44 8.76
C SER A 32 2.34 19.84 7.30
N GLU A 33 3.33 19.70 6.43
CA GLU A 33 3.19 19.98 4.99
C GLU A 33 2.26 18.96 4.32
N LEU A 34 2.40 17.67 4.61
CA LEU A 34 1.50 16.61 4.14
C LEU A 34 0.06 16.83 4.62
N TYR A 35 -0.13 17.23 5.87
CA TYR A 35 -1.45 17.60 6.41
C TYR A 35 -2.09 18.77 5.68
N ASN A 36 -1.29 19.68 5.14
CA ASN A 36 -1.81 20.87 4.44
C ASN A 36 -2.10 20.58 2.97
N LEU A 37 -1.36 19.67 2.33
CA LEU A 37 -1.54 19.29 0.92
C LEU A 37 -2.53 18.13 0.73
N GLU A 38 -2.72 17.30 1.77
CA GLU A 38 -3.58 16.11 1.77
C GLU A 38 -3.20 15.11 0.65
N GLU A 39 -1.90 14.98 0.34
CA GLU A 39 -1.35 14.11 -0.73
C GLU A 39 -0.61 12.89 -0.15
N TYR A 40 -1.29 12.15 0.72
CA TYR A 40 -0.74 10.97 1.38
C TYR A 40 -0.50 9.81 0.42
N LEU A 41 -1.34 9.66 -0.61
CA LEU A 41 -1.18 8.62 -1.62
C LEU A 41 0.14 8.80 -2.37
N GLU A 42 0.38 9.98 -2.94
CA GLU A 42 1.61 10.31 -3.64
C GLU A 42 2.83 10.16 -2.73
N TYR A 43 2.72 10.59 -1.48
CA TYR A 43 3.77 10.42 -0.49
C TYR A 43 4.11 8.94 -0.26
N LEU A 44 3.10 8.11 0.04
CA LEU A 44 3.28 6.68 0.32
C LEU A 44 3.89 5.94 -0.88
N TYR A 45 3.43 6.29 -2.09
CA TYR A 45 3.98 5.74 -3.32
C TYR A 45 5.46 6.11 -3.49
N SER A 46 5.80 7.38 -3.27
CA SER A 46 7.17 7.89 -3.36
C SER A 46 8.09 7.21 -2.35
N ASP A 47 7.59 7.02 -1.13
CA ASP A 47 8.33 6.39 -0.05
C ASP A 47 8.64 4.91 -0.34
N ILE A 48 7.65 4.14 -0.79
CA ILE A 48 7.83 2.72 -1.16
C ILE A 48 8.79 2.57 -2.34
N LEU A 49 8.66 3.42 -3.36
CA LEU A 49 9.56 3.39 -4.52
C LEU A 49 10.95 3.95 -4.20
N ASN A 50 11.10 4.66 -3.07
CA ASN A 50 12.29 5.40 -2.68
C ASN A 50 12.70 6.41 -3.77
N VAL A 51 11.75 7.25 -4.18
CA VAL A 51 11.94 8.34 -5.14
C VAL A 51 11.49 9.66 -4.52
N ASN A 52 12.12 10.77 -4.93
CA ASN A 52 11.77 12.10 -4.42
C ASN A 52 10.57 12.73 -5.16
N ASP A 53 10.33 12.30 -6.39
CA ASP A 53 9.26 12.79 -7.25
C ASP A 53 8.72 11.62 -8.07
N LEU A 54 7.39 11.41 -8.04
CA LEU A 54 6.72 10.40 -8.86
C LEU A 54 6.65 10.82 -10.32
N GLY A 55 6.69 12.12 -10.64
CA GLY A 55 6.41 12.63 -11.98
C GLY A 55 5.01 12.26 -12.47
N PHE A 56 4.07 12.03 -11.57
CA PHE A 56 2.67 11.69 -11.83
C PHE A 56 1.81 12.11 -10.65
N SER A 57 0.66 12.73 -10.92
CA SER A 57 -0.30 13.17 -9.92
C SER A 57 -1.55 12.32 -10.04
N PHE A 58 -1.75 11.38 -9.10
CA PHE A 58 -2.96 10.56 -9.09
C PHE A 58 -4.18 11.45 -8.85
N LYS A 59 -4.06 12.42 -7.94
CA LYS A 59 -5.11 13.40 -7.60
C LYS A 59 -5.77 14.06 -8.80
N SER A 60 -4.98 14.41 -9.81
CA SER A 60 -5.48 15.08 -11.03
C SER A 60 -5.84 14.12 -12.17
N SER A 61 -5.43 12.85 -12.08
CA SER A 61 -5.53 11.90 -13.20
C SER A 61 -6.61 10.85 -13.02
N ILE A 62 -7.02 10.51 -11.80
CA ILE A 62 -8.03 9.48 -11.54
C ILE A 62 -9.32 10.08 -10.97
N HIS A 63 -10.38 9.27 -10.88
CA HIS A 63 -11.65 9.73 -10.32
C HIS A 63 -11.49 10.18 -8.87
N PRO A 64 -12.11 11.32 -8.46
CA PRO A 64 -11.99 11.85 -7.10
C PRO A 64 -12.33 10.83 -6.01
N ASN A 65 -13.40 10.06 -6.18
CA ASN A 65 -13.78 9.03 -5.20
C ASN A 65 -12.74 7.92 -5.05
N VAL A 66 -12.05 7.56 -6.14
CA VAL A 66 -10.97 6.56 -6.11
C VAL A 66 -9.76 7.16 -5.40
N TYR A 67 -9.40 8.40 -5.75
CA TYR A 67 -8.31 9.11 -5.11
C TYR A 67 -8.53 9.29 -3.62
N ASP A 68 -9.67 9.84 -3.21
CA ASP A 68 -9.98 10.15 -1.81
C ASP A 68 -9.91 8.92 -0.92
N TYR A 69 -10.49 7.79 -1.39
CA TYR A 69 -10.42 6.53 -0.65
C TYR A 69 -8.99 5.99 -0.54
N SER A 70 -8.24 5.95 -1.64
CA SER A 70 -6.85 5.50 -1.61
C SER A 70 -5.97 6.42 -0.75
N ASN A 71 -6.23 7.73 -0.79
CA ASN A 71 -5.52 8.73 0.00
C ASN A 71 -5.83 8.61 1.50
N GLU A 72 -7.07 8.32 1.90
CA GLU A 72 -7.43 8.04 3.30
C GLU A 72 -6.70 6.78 3.82
N MET A 73 -6.65 5.72 3.01
CA MET A 73 -5.91 4.51 3.38
C MET A 73 -4.40 4.78 3.47
N ALA A 74 -3.85 5.59 2.57
CA ALA A 74 -2.46 6.01 2.61
C ALA A 74 -2.14 6.86 3.84
N GLU A 75 -3.05 7.78 4.23
CA GLU A 75 -2.92 8.55 5.47
C GLU A 75 -2.72 7.62 6.67
N ILE A 76 -3.55 6.56 6.78
CA ILE A 76 -3.44 5.59 7.87
C ILE A 76 -2.07 4.89 7.85
N CYS A 77 -1.56 4.50 6.67
CA CYS A 77 -0.21 3.93 6.54
C CYS A 77 0.87 4.89 7.07
N VAL A 78 0.83 6.15 6.64
CA VAL A 78 1.80 7.18 7.05
C VAL A 78 1.72 7.44 8.56
N ARG A 79 0.52 7.38 9.14
CA ARG A 79 0.29 7.48 10.59
C ARG A 79 0.85 6.30 11.37
N ILE A 80 0.75 5.08 10.82
CA ILE A 80 1.35 3.90 11.44
C ILE A 80 2.87 3.98 11.35
N LYS A 81 3.38 4.27 10.15
CA LYS A 81 4.79 4.50 9.94
C LYS A 81 5.00 5.46 8.79
N TYR A 82 5.65 6.58 9.12
CA TYR A 82 5.92 7.63 8.16
C TYR A 82 6.88 7.14 7.06
N LYS A 83 7.97 6.46 7.44
CA LYS A 83 8.86 5.76 6.49
C LYS A 83 8.63 4.25 6.53
N CYS A 84 8.30 3.64 5.40
CA CYS A 84 8.11 2.19 5.28
C CYS A 84 9.40 1.41 5.59
N SER A 85 10.57 2.01 5.39
CA SER A 85 11.88 1.44 5.75
C SER A 85 12.09 1.29 7.27
N GLN A 86 11.32 2.02 8.07
CA GLN A 86 11.36 1.97 9.53
C GLN A 86 10.31 1.02 10.12
N LEU A 87 9.47 0.39 9.27
CA LEU A 87 8.30 -0.38 9.71
C LEU A 87 8.70 -1.57 10.59
N GLU A 88 8.14 -1.61 11.80
CA GLU A 88 8.39 -2.70 12.72
C GLU A 88 7.37 -3.84 12.62
N HIS A 89 7.77 -5.01 13.10
CA HIS A 89 6.94 -6.22 13.07
C HIS A 89 5.60 -6.15 13.82
N HIS A 90 5.47 -5.27 14.80
CA HIS A 90 4.22 -5.11 15.54
C HIS A 90 3.24 -4.15 14.84
N GLU A 91 3.75 -3.22 14.02
CA GLU A 91 3.00 -2.23 13.24
C GLU A 91 2.59 -2.77 11.86
N ALA A 92 3.43 -3.65 11.30
CA ALA A 92 3.32 -4.06 9.90
C ALA A 92 1.98 -4.66 9.50
N MET A 93 1.28 -5.34 10.41
CA MET A 93 -0.02 -5.92 10.08
C MET A 93 -1.06 -4.85 9.75
N GLY A 94 -1.12 -3.80 10.57
CA GLY A 94 -1.99 -2.65 10.33
C GLY A 94 -1.57 -1.93 9.06
N TRP A 95 -0.27 -1.66 8.91
CA TRP A 95 0.27 -0.97 7.75
C TRP A 95 -0.01 -1.71 6.44
N ILE A 96 0.32 -3.00 6.35
CA ILE A 96 0.10 -3.83 5.14
C ILE A 96 -1.38 -3.92 4.78
N THR A 97 -2.26 -3.98 5.78
CA THR A 97 -3.72 -4.03 5.53
C THR A 97 -4.20 -2.76 4.83
N HIS A 98 -3.80 -1.58 5.31
CA HIS A 98 -4.21 -0.32 4.70
C HIS A 98 -3.49 -0.06 3.38
N ALA A 99 -2.23 -0.50 3.24
CA ALA A 99 -1.50 -0.43 1.97
C ALA A 99 -2.20 -1.26 0.89
N LEU A 100 -2.66 -2.48 1.20
CA LEU A 100 -3.45 -3.28 0.27
C LEU A 100 -4.74 -2.55 -0.13
N LEU A 101 -5.54 -2.07 0.83
CA LEU A 101 -6.78 -1.34 0.53
C LEU A 101 -6.53 -0.10 -0.36
N CYS A 102 -5.45 0.62 -0.08
CA CYS A 102 -5.01 1.79 -0.87
C CYS A 102 -4.75 1.41 -2.33
N PHE A 103 -3.90 0.41 -2.55
CA PHE A 103 -3.42 0.07 -3.89
C PHE A 103 -4.35 -0.87 -4.66
N ASP A 104 -5.15 -1.70 -3.98
CA ASP A 104 -6.18 -2.53 -4.62
C ASP A 104 -7.23 -1.66 -5.29
N ASN A 105 -7.58 -0.53 -4.69
CA ASN A 105 -8.49 0.44 -5.28
C ASN A 105 -7.91 1.09 -6.55
N LEU A 106 -6.59 1.36 -6.58
CA LEU A 106 -5.91 1.80 -7.80
C LEU A 106 -5.89 0.69 -8.86
N ILE A 107 -5.53 -0.54 -8.48
CA ILE A 107 -5.54 -1.69 -9.40
C ILE A 107 -6.92 -1.88 -10.02
N PHE A 108 -7.97 -1.83 -9.20
CA PHE A 108 -9.35 -1.95 -9.66
C PHE A 108 -9.73 -0.86 -10.66
N PHE A 109 -9.43 0.41 -10.35
CA PHE A 109 -9.63 1.52 -11.28
C PHE A 109 -8.82 1.33 -12.56
N TYR A 110 -7.56 0.93 -12.47
CA TYR A 110 -6.72 0.73 -13.64
C TYR A 110 -7.29 -0.35 -14.57
N ILE A 111 -7.75 -1.48 -14.04
CA ILE A 111 -8.35 -2.54 -14.85
C ILE A 111 -9.65 -2.07 -15.51
N ASN A 112 -10.56 -1.45 -14.75
CA ASN A 112 -11.89 -1.13 -15.27
C ASN A 112 -11.90 0.14 -16.13
N ASP A 113 -11.20 1.18 -15.71
CA ASP A 113 -11.31 2.51 -16.30
C ASP A 113 -10.15 2.79 -17.28
N CYS A 114 -8.95 2.25 -17.02
CA CYS A 114 -7.81 2.47 -17.93
C CYS A 114 -7.66 1.38 -18.99
N LEU A 115 -7.91 0.11 -18.63
CA LEU A 115 -7.88 -1.01 -19.59
C LEU A 115 -9.25 -1.30 -20.21
N GLU A 116 -10.34 -0.77 -19.64
CA GLU A 116 -11.72 -1.05 -20.06
C GLU A 116 -12.06 -2.56 -20.03
N GLU A 117 -11.48 -3.28 -19.07
CA GLU A 117 -11.62 -4.74 -18.95
C GLU A 117 -12.57 -5.13 -17.82
N THR A 118 -13.23 -6.28 -17.97
CA THR A 118 -14.05 -6.88 -16.91
C THR A 118 -13.33 -8.08 -16.31
N VAL A 119 -13.25 -8.12 -14.98
CA VAL A 119 -12.65 -9.25 -14.25
C VAL A 119 -13.67 -10.37 -14.04
N ASN A 120 -13.30 -11.59 -14.41
CA ASN A 120 -14.12 -12.76 -14.17
C ASN A 120 -14.11 -13.15 -12.68
N LYS A 121 -15.30 -13.27 -12.08
CA LYS A 121 -15.43 -13.70 -10.70
C LYS A 121 -15.07 -15.18 -10.54
N ILE A 122 -14.12 -15.48 -9.66
CA ILE A 122 -13.71 -16.86 -9.38
C ILE A 122 -14.47 -17.38 -8.14
N PRO A 123 -15.12 -18.57 -8.20
CA PRO A 123 -15.85 -19.11 -7.07
C PRO A 123 -14.98 -19.25 -5.81
N LYS A 124 -15.50 -18.77 -4.67
CA LYS A 124 -14.85 -18.83 -3.34
C LYS A 124 -13.58 -17.97 -3.19
N GLN A 125 -13.29 -17.10 -4.16
CA GLN A 125 -12.22 -16.14 -4.09
C GLN A 125 -12.76 -14.73 -3.76
N SER A 126 -11.91 -13.88 -3.19
CA SER A 126 -12.26 -12.47 -2.95
C SER A 126 -12.05 -11.65 -4.22
N LEU A 127 -12.77 -10.52 -4.34
CA LEU A 127 -12.70 -9.67 -5.53
C LEU A 127 -11.29 -9.12 -5.76
N GLU A 128 -10.53 -8.82 -4.69
CA GLU A 128 -9.15 -8.35 -4.84
C GLU A 128 -8.27 -9.40 -5.51
N ARG A 129 -8.42 -10.66 -5.11
CA ARG A 129 -7.64 -11.77 -5.68
C ARG A 129 -8.06 -12.11 -7.11
N ASP A 130 -9.33 -11.87 -7.46
CA ASP A 130 -9.80 -11.98 -8.85
C ASP A 130 -9.05 -10.99 -9.75
N ASN A 131 -8.85 -9.74 -9.30
CA ASN A 131 -8.05 -8.74 -10.03
C ASN A 131 -6.60 -9.23 -10.22
N TYR A 132 -5.98 -9.81 -9.18
CA TYR A 132 -4.60 -10.30 -9.28
C TYR A 132 -4.48 -11.46 -10.27
N THR A 133 -5.47 -12.37 -10.28
CA THR A 133 -5.51 -13.50 -11.21
C THR A 133 -5.67 -13.00 -12.64
N HIS A 134 -6.56 -12.03 -12.87
CA HIS A 134 -6.73 -11.38 -14.17
C HIS A 134 -5.43 -10.75 -14.69
N LEU A 135 -4.72 -10.01 -13.83
CA LEU A 135 -3.43 -9.42 -14.21
C LEU A 135 -2.35 -10.47 -14.49
N ASN A 136 -2.36 -11.61 -13.79
CA ASN A 136 -1.46 -12.73 -14.08
C ASN A 136 -1.74 -13.35 -15.45
N GLU A 137 -3.00 -13.52 -15.81
CA GLU A 137 -3.42 -14.10 -17.09
C GLU A 137 -3.09 -13.19 -18.29
N LYS A 138 -3.04 -11.86 -18.08
CA LYS A 138 -2.58 -10.91 -19.11
C LYS A 138 -1.11 -11.08 -19.52
N GLY A 139 -0.28 -11.69 -18.68
CA GLY A 139 1.16 -11.82 -18.92
C GLY A 139 1.94 -10.52 -18.71
N ASP A 140 3.18 -10.48 -19.21
CA ASP A 140 4.10 -9.37 -18.94
C ASP A 140 3.60 -8.04 -19.53
N PRO A 141 3.76 -6.91 -18.80
CA PRO A 141 4.33 -6.80 -17.46
C PRO A 141 3.28 -6.91 -16.33
N TYR A 142 1.99 -7.13 -16.66
CA TYR A 142 0.89 -7.10 -15.69
C TYR A 142 0.96 -8.22 -14.64
N ASN A 143 1.47 -9.38 -15.03
CA ASN A 143 1.69 -10.50 -14.11
C ASN A 143 2.62 -10.16 -12.93
N ILE A 144 3.52 -9.17 -13.07
CA ILE A 144 4.37 -8.69 -11.97
C ILE A 144 3.48 -8.10 -10.86
N ILE A 145 2.49 -7.29 -11.24
CA ILE A 145 1.54 -6.70 -10.30
C ILE A 145 0.73 -7.81 -9.64
N GLY A 146 0.08 -8.67 -10.43
CA GLY A 146 -0.77 -9.74 -9.91
C GLY A 146 -0.03 -10.71 -8.99
N THR A 147 1.17 -11.14 -9.37
CA THR A 147 1.97 -12.12 -8.61
C THR A 147 2.41 -11.56 -7.26
N TYR A 148 2.86 -10.31 -7.24
CA TYR A 148 3.34 -9.68 -6.02
C TYR A 148 2.21 -9.27 -5.08
N PHE A 149 1.09 -8.74 -5.58
CA PHE A 149 -0.07 -8.45 -4.74
C PHE A 149 -0.70 -9.72 -4.14
N GLU A 150 -0.79 -10.81 -4.91
CA GLU A 150 -1.21 -12.11 -4.38
C GLU A 150 -0.25 -12.61 -3.28
N SER A 151 1.05 -12.43 -3.48
CA SER A 151 2.06 -12.78 -2.46
C SER A 151 1.85 -11.98 -1.17
N ILE A 152 1.67 -10.65 -1.27
CA ILE A 152 1.41 -9.77 -0.12
C ILE A 152 0.14 -10.18 0.61
N TYR A 153 -0.94 -10.47 -0.13
CA TYR A 153 -2.20 -10.96 0.45
C TYR A 153 -2.00 -12.25 1.26
N GLN A 154 -1.27 -13.21 0.70
CA GLN A 154 -0.96 -14.47 1.39
C GLN A 154 -0.11 -14.23 2.65
N TYR A 155 0.86 -13.32 2.61
CA TYR A 155 1.65 -12.97 3.81
C TYR A 155 0.80 -12.31 4.88
N ARG A 156 -0.06 -11.36 4.51
CA ARG A 156 -1.03 -10.77 5.44
C ARG A 156 -1.88 -11.87 6.09
N SER A 157 -2.45 -12.77 5.30
CA SER A 157 -3.27 -13.88 5.81
C SER A 157 -2.52 -14.76 6.81
N LYS A 158 -1.24 -15.09 6.54
CA LYS A 158 -0.37 -15.83 7.47
C LYS A 158 -0.12 -15.09 8.78
N LEU A 159 -0.06 -13.75 8.75
CA LEU A 159 0.08 -12.93 9.96
C LEU A 159 -1.23 -12.85 10.77
N VAL A 160 -2.39 -12.86 10.11
CA VAL A 160 -3.73 -12.79 10.73
C VAL A 160 -4.15 -14.14 11.33
N HIS A 161 -3.83 -15.24 10.65
CA HIS A 161 -4.30 -16.58 11.00
C HIS A 161 -3.12 -17.51 11.32
N PRO A 162 -2.52 -17.41 12.53
CA PRO A 162 -1.45 -18.31 12.96
C PRO A 162 -1.93 -19.74 13.28
N TYR A 163 -3.12 -20.12 12.81
CA TYR A 163 -3.75 -21.40 13.08
C TYR A 163 -3.46 -22.37 11.94
N PHE A 164 -3.11 -23.60 12.28
CA PHE A 164 -3.04 -24.72 11.35
C PHE A 164 -3.84 -25.89 11.91
N ILE A 165 -4.25 -26.81 11.03
CA ILE A 165 -4.82 -28.09 11.44
C ILE A 165 -3.65 -29.05 11.60
N ASP A 166 -3.47 -29.61 12.79
CA ASP A 166 -2.46 -30.63 13.03
C ASP A 166 -2.87 -32.00 12.46
N ASP A 167 -1.96 -32.98 12.50
CA ASP A 167 -2.19 -34.33 11.97
C ASP A 167 -3.37 -35.06 12.64
N ASN A 168 -3.87 -34.55 13.77
CA ASN A 168 -5.03 -35.07 14.50
C ASN A 168 -6.31 -34.29 14.23
N GLY A 169 -6.32 -33.37 13.26
CA GLY A 169 -7.48 -32.56 12.91
C GLY A 169 -7.78 -31.41 13.88
N ARG A 170 -6.88 -31.09 14.82
CA ARG A 170 -7.09 -30.02 15.81
C ARG A 170 -6.52 -28.69 15.31
N LYS A 171 -7.23 -27.60 15.61
CA LYS A 171 -6.70 -26.24 15.41
C LYS A 171 -5.59 -25.98 16.43
N SER A 172 -4.37 -25.86 15.94
CA SER A 172 -3.18 -25.55 16.73
C SER A 172 -2.59 -24.20 16.33
N HIS A 173 -1.93 -23.53 17.27
CA HIS A 173 -1.22 -22.27 17.03
C HIS A 173 0.23 -22.54 16.63
N LYS A 174 0.69 -21.96 15.51
CA LYS A 174 2.11 -21.85 15.19
C LYS A 174 2.54 -20.39 15.34
N PRO A 175 3.14 -20.00 16.47
CA PRO A 175 3.67 -18.65 16.60
C PRO A 175 4.77 -18.43 15.55
N ILE A 176 4.57 -17.43 14.69
CA ILE A 176 5.60 -17.00 13.74
C ILE A 176 6.69 -16.26 14.52
N SER A 177 7.93 -16.66 14.33
CA SER A 177 9.08 -16.04 15.00
C SER A 177 9.22 -14.57 14.60
N LYS A 178 9.82 -13.75 15.49
CA LYS A 178 10.08 -12.34 15.20
C LYS A 178 10.96 -12.15 13.96
N SER A 179 11.95 -13.01 13.75
CA SER A 179 12.84 -12.96 12.57
C SER A 179 12.08 -13.24 11.28
N THR A 180 11.18 -14.23 11.28
CA THR A 180 10.33 -14.54 10.11
C THR A 180 9.38 -13.37 9.80
N LYS A 181 8.76 -12.76 10.83
CA LYS A 181 7.93 -11.56 10.62
C LYS A 181 8.71 -10.42 9.98
N ARG A 182 9.90 -10.10 10.52
CA ARG A 182 10.79 -9.06 9.94
C ARG A 182 11.17 -9.36 8.49
N HIS A 183 11.48 -10.62 8.20
CA HIS A 183 11.79 -11.05 6.83
C HIS A 183 10.61 -10.84 5.87
N TYR A 184 9.39 -11.21 6.27
CA TYR A 184 8.20 -10.99 5.44
C TYR A 184 7.89 -9.52 5.20
N ILE A 185 8.12 -8.67 6.20
CA ILE A 185 7.93 -7.23 6.06
C ILE A 185 8.92 -6.67 5.06
N LYS A 186 10.19 -7.05 5.20
CA LYS A 186 11.24 -6.67 4.27
C LYS A 186 10.89 -7.07 2.84
N LEU A 187 10.47 -8.32 2.63
CA LEU A 187 10.03 -8.79 1.31
C LEU A 187 8.81 -8.02 0.79
N THR A 188 7.83 -7.76 1.65
CA THR A 188 6.59 -7.06 1.27
C THR A 188 6.89 -5.65 0.78
N VAL A 189 7.69 -4.89 1.54
CA VAL A 189 7.94 -3.48 1.25
C VAL A 189 9.04 -3.32 0.19
N GLU A 190 10.22 -3.92 0.41
CA GLU A 190 11.40 -3.65 -0.41
C GLU A 190 11.40 -4.38 -1.75
N LEU A 191 10.60 -5.45 -1.88
CA LEU A 191 10.51 -6.23 -3.11
C LEU A 191 9.11 -6.17 -3.71
N PHE A 192 8.10 -6.74 -3.04
CA PHE A 192 6.80 -6.97 -3.69
C PHE A 192 6.06 -5.67 -4.03
N LEU A 193 5.88 -4.77 -3.04
CA LEU A 193 5.24 -3.49 -3.30
C LEU A 193 6.08 -2.64 -4.23
N LYS A 194 7.39 -2.56 -4.02
CA LYS A 194 8.28 -1.75 -4.86
C LYS A 194 8.21 -2.14 -6.35
N GLU A 195 8.32 -3.42 -6.66
CA GLU A 195 8.27 -3.90 -8.04
C GLU A 195 6.88 -3.73 -8.65
N ALA A 196 5.83 -4.17 -7.93
CA ALA A 196 4.46 -4.08 -8.44
C ALA A 196 4.01 -2.63 -8.67
N LEU A 197 4.29 -1.74 -7.72
CA LEU A 197 3.96 -0.32 -7.83
C LEU A 197 4.84 0.39 -8.88
N GLY A 198 6.09 -0.01 -9.05
CA GLY A 198 6.94 0.51 -10.13
C GLY A 198 6.32 0.25 -11.51
N VAL A 199 5.83 -0.97 -11.74
CA VAL A 199 5.12 -1.34 -12.97
C VAL A 199 3.79 -0.61 -13.07
N LEU A 200 2.97 -0.60 -12.01
CA LEU A 200 1.66 0.04 -12.01
C LEU A 200 1.78 1.54 -12.33
N LEU A 201 2.70 2.27 -11.70
CA LEU A 201 2.94 3.68 -11.98
C LEU A 201 3.35 3.92 -13.44
N THR A 202 4.22 3.06 -13.98
CA THR A 202 4.61 3.14 -15.40
C THR A 202 3.38 3.01 -16.30
N LYS A 203 2.48 2.09 -15.98
CA LYS A 203 1.24 1.86 -16.72
C LYS A 203 0.21 2.98 -16.61
N TYR A 204 0.09 3.62 -15.44
CA TYR A 204 -0.67 4.86 -15.31
C TYR A 204 -0.09 5.98 -16.17
N LYS A 205 1.23 6.20 -16.11
CA LYS A 205 1.89 7.23 -16.92
C LYS A 205 1.69 6.99 -18.41
N GLU A 206 1.89 5.76 -18.89
CA GLU A 206 1.64 5.40 -20.29
C GLU A 206 0.21 5.76 -20.71
N HIS A 207 -0.80 5.38 -19.92
CA HIS A 207 -2.20 5.67 -20.24
C HIS A 207 -2.50 7.18 -20.27
N PHE A 208 -2.06 7.94 -19.27
CA PHE A 208 -2.45 9.34 -19.09
C PHE A 208 -1.50 10.37 -19.73
N GLN A 209 -0.27 10.00 -20.09
CA GLN A 209 0.67 10.90 -20.79
C GLN A 209 0.58 10.78 -22.32
N ILE A 210 0.00 9.70 -22.87
CA ILE A 210 -0.23 9.54 -24.31
C ILE A 210 -1.42 10.39 -24.80
N THR A 211 -2.28 10.89 -23.90
CA THR A 211 -3.54 11.56 -24.24
C THR A 211 -3.50 13.08 -24.41
N THR A 212 -2.33 13.75 -24.42
CA THR A 212 -2.24 15.11 -24.97
C THR A 212 -2.28 15.04 -26.50
N PRO A 213 -3.37 15.41 -27.19
CA PRO A 213 -3.36 15.52 -28.62
C PRO A 213 -2.49 16.74 -28.95
N THR A 214 -1.44 16.53 -29.74
CA THR A 214 -0.77 17.62 -30.44
C THR A 214 -1.84 18.38 -31.22
N THR A 215 -2.21 19.56 -30.73
CA THR A 215 -3.11 20.50 -31.40
C THR A 215 -2.28 21.47 -32.22
#